data_AF-A0A836U391-F1
#
_entry.id   AF-A0A836U391-F1
#
_cell.length_a   1.000
_cell.length_b   1.000
_cell.length_c   1.000
_cell.angle_alpha   90.00
_cell.angle_beta   90.00
_cell.angle_gamma   90.00
#
_symmetry.space_group_name_H-M   'P 1'
#
loop_
_entity.id
_entity.type
_entity.pdbx_description
1 polymer ?
#
loop_
_entity_poly.entity_id
_entity_poly.type
_entity_poly.pdbx_seq_one_letter_code
_entity_poly.pdbx_strand_id
1 'polypeptide(L)'
;MLILSVFVLVWIAESIWPWWGLAPAALLAGALLGTSAWRSARAGFAGVASVWLASSLYSHWSSGGILTGAMADILLLPGGAAAVFAVTVLLGGAVGALAAASGCLLGHRLREAVRRRDQPESAPPA
;
A
#
# COMPACT_ATOMS: atom_id res chain seq x y z
N MET A 1 -1.55 -11.25 9.50
CA MET A 1 -0.09 -11.12 9.31
C MET A 1 0.21 -10.06 8.26
N LEU A 2 -0.01 -10.31 6.96
CA LEU A 2 0.34 -9.35 5.89
C LEU A 2 -0.26 -7.94 6.06
N ILE A 3 -1.54 -7.83 6.45
CA ILE A 3 -2.20 -6.52 6.68
C ILE A 3 -1.45 -5.70 7.72
N LEU A 4 -1.10 -6.33 8.85
CA LEU A 4 -0.37 -5.68 9.94
C LEU A 4 1.03 -5.27 9.47
N SER A 5 1.70 -6.12 8.68
CA SER A 5 3.00 -5.80 8.11
C SER A 5 2.94 -4.59 7.16
N VAL A 6 1.94 -4.55 6.27
CA VAL A 6 1.70 -3.38 5.40
C VAL A 6 1.45 -2.14 6.24
N PHE A 7 0.54 -2.22 7.22
CA PHE A 7 0.20 -1.10 8.08
C PHE A 7 1.43 -0.51 8.79
N VAL A 8 2.23 -1.36 9.45
CA VAL A 8 3.44 -0.93 10.17
C VAL A 8 4.48 -0.35 9.22
N LEU A 9 4.75 -1.03 8.10
CA LEU A 9 5.75 -0.55 7.13
C LEU A 9 5.34 0.78 6.49
N VAL A 10 4.05 0.94 6.16
CA VAL A 10 3.52 2.16 5.56
C VAL A 10 3.53 3.31 6.57
N TRP A 11 3.14 3.07 7.83
CA TRP A 11 3.24 4.08 8.89
C TRP A 11 4.68 4.58 9.02
N ILE A 12 5.64 3.67 9.16
CA ILE A 12 7.07 4.02 9.29
C ILE A 12 7.52 4.81 8.05
N ALA A 13 7.14 4.37 6.84
CA ALA A 13 7.51 5.05 5.60
C ALA A 13 6.91 6.46 5.51
N GLU A 14 5.65 6.67 5.90
CA GLU A 14 5.00 7.99 5.93
C GLU A 14 5.64 8.93 6.98
N SER A 15 6.24 8.37 8.03
CA SER A 15 6.90 9.17 9.07
C SER A 15 8.28 9.70 8.65
N ILE A 16 8.94 9.02 7.69
CA ILE A 16 10.32 9.33 7.26
C ILE A 16 10.32 9.99 5.88
N TRP A 17 9.44 9.54 4.99
CA TRP A 17 9.34 10.01 3.62
C TRP A 17 8.04 10.77 3.39
N PRO A 18 8.00 11.62 2.34
CA PRO A 18 6.74 12.16 1.87
C PRO A 18 5.77 11.04 1.47
N TRP A 19 4.52 11.43 1.21
CA TRP A 19 3.40 10.54 0.90
C TRP A 19 3.66 9.44 -0.16
N TRP A 20 4.68 9.55 -1.02
CA TRP A 20 5.07 8.48 -1.95
C TRP A 20 5.67 7.24 -1.28
N GLY A 21 6.11 7.31 -0.02
CA GLY A 21 6.70 6.20 0.73
C GLY A 21 5.77 4.99 0.92
N LEU A 22 4.44 5.19 0.84
CA LEU A 22 3.47 4.11 1.00
C LEU A 22 3.58 3.03 -0.09
N ALA A 23 3.87 3.43 -1.33
CA ALA A 23 3.90 2.52 -2.47
C ALA A 23 5.08 1.52 -2.38
N PRO A 24 6.34 1.97 -2.20
CA PRO A 24 7.46 1.04 -2.01
C PRO A 24 7.31 0.21 -0.72
N ALA A 25 6.74 0.77 0.36
CA ALA A 25 6.49 0.01 1.59
C ALA A 25 5.48 -1.14 1.40
N ALA A 26 4.34 -0.86 0.77
CA ALA A 26 3.33 -1.87 0.45
C ALA A 26 3.83 -2.89 -0.57
N LEU A 27 4.62 -2.45 -1.56
CA LEU A 27 5.28 -3.33 -2.53
C LEU A 27 6.27 -4.27 -1.84
N LEU A 28 7.13 -3.76 -0.97
CA LEU A 28 8.10 -4.57 -0.23
C LEU A 28 7.41 -5.61 0.66
N ALA A 29 6.36 -5.20 1.38
CA ALA A 29 5.54 -6.12 2.17
C ALA A 29 4.93 -7.23 1.30
N GLY A 30 4.39 -6.87 0.14
CA GLY A 30 3.86 -7.81 -0.84
C GLY A 30 4.92 -8.79 -1.37
N ALA A 31 6.12 -8.31 -1.68
CA ALA A 31 7.20 -9.13 -2.23
C ALA A 31 7.76 -10.15 -1.23
N LEU A 32 7.86 -9.77 0.03
CA LEU A 32 8.43 -10.62 1.08
C LEU A 32 7.42 -11.62 1.65
N LEU A 33 6.17 -11.21 1.83
CA LEU A 33 5.17 -11.96 2.60
C LEU A 33 3.94 -12.37 1.78
N GLY A 34 3.82 -11.90 0.54
CA GLY A 34 2.68 -12.18 -0.33
C GLY A 34 2.65 -13.62 -0.82
N THR A 35 1.53 -14.31 -0.56
CA THR A 35 1.29 -15.69 -1.03
C THR A 35 0.36 -15.76 -2.22
N SER A 36 -0.54 -14.79 -2.37
CA SER A 36 -1.50 -14.71 -3.48
C SER A 36 -1.74 -13.24 -3.81
N ALA A 37 -1.72 -12.90 -5.10
CA ALA A 37 -1.91 -11.53 -5.57
C ALA A 37 -3.19 -10.89 -5.02
N TRP A 38 -4.31 -11.62 -5.02
CA TRP A 38 -5.59 -11.11 -4.51
C TRP A 38 -5.58 -10.88 -3.00
N ARG A 39 -4.97 -11.81 -2.24
CA ARG A 39 -4.83 -11.66 -0.78
C ARG A 39 -3.92 -10.49 -0.44
N SER A 40 -2.85 -10.30 -1.22
CA SER A 40 -1.93 -9.18 -1.10
C SER A 40 -2.60 -7.85 -1.46
N ALA A 41 -3.42 -7.80 -2.51
CA ALA A 41 -4.19 -6.61 -2.89
C ALA A 41 -5.13 -6.16 -1.77
N ARG A 42 -5.93 -7.09 -1.22
CA ARG A 42 -6.83 -6.78 -0.09
C ARG A 42 -6.07 -6.32 1.16
N ALA A 43 -4.90 -6.91 1.40
CA ALA A 43 -4.07 -6.52 2.53
C ALA A 43 -3.42 -5.14 2.35
N GLY A 44 -2.94 -4.86 1.13
CA GLY A 44 -2.45 -3.55 0.71
C GLY A 44 -3.52 -2.48 0.85
N PHE A 45 -4.72 -2.76 0.34
CA PHE A 45 -5.88 -1.89 0.47
C PHE A 45 -6.17 -1.57 1.93
N ALA A 46 -6.47 -2.59 2.73
CA ALA A 46 -6.88 -2.38 4.12
C ALA A 46 -5.78 -1.72 4.96
N GLY A 47 -4.52 -2.14 4.80
CA GLY A 47 -3.39 -1.59 5.53
C GLY A 47 -3.19 -0.10 5.23
N VAL A 48 -3.09 0.28 3.96
CA VAL A 48 -2.89 1.68 3.56
C VAL A 48 -4.11 2.53 3.84
N ALA A 49 -5.31 2.04 3.53
CA ALA A 49 -6.58 2.72 3.83
C ALA A 49 -6.68 3.06 5.33
N SER A 50 -6.29 2.16 6.23
CA SER A 50 -6.29 2.42 7.67
C SER A 50 -5.29 3.48 8.08
N VAL A 51 -4.06 3.44 7.55
CA VAL A 51 -3.04 4.47 7.86
C VAL A 51 -3.50 5.85 7.38
N TRP A 52 -3.96 5.95 6.13
CA TRP A 52 -4.40 7.23 5.57
C TRP A 52 -5.69 7.75 6.21
N LEU A 53 -6.61 6.87 6.60
CA LEU A 53 -7.78 7.28 7.38
C LEU A 53 -7.34 7.89 8.71
N ALA A 54 -6.47 7.21 9.46
CA ALA A 54 -5.97 7.70 10.75
C ALA A 54 -5.20 9.03 10.59
N SER A 55 -4.30 9.12 9.61
CA SER A 55 -3.53 10.33 9.30
C SER A 55 -4.45 11.50 8.92
N SER A 56 -5.43 11.27 8.05
CA SER A 56 -6.39 12.31 7.62
C SER A 56 -7.30 12.79 8.76
N LEU A 57 -7.77 11.90 9.63
CA LEU A 57 -8.56 12.26 10.82
C LEU A 57 -7.73 13.08 11.81
N TYR A 58 -6.49 12.67 12.04
CA TYR A 58 -5.55 13.41 12.88
C TYR A 58 -5.29 14.81 12.33
N SER A 59 -5.02 14.95 11.03
CA SER A 59 -4.86 16.24 10.36
C SER A 59 -6.13 17.10 10.42
N HIS A 60 -7.31 16.49 10.30
CA HIS A 60 -8.57 17.22 10.39
C HIS A 60 -8.78 17.81 11.79
N TRP A 61 -8.64 17.00 12.85
CA TRP A 61 -8.84 17.47 14.21
C TRP A 61 -7.77 18.45 14.67
N SER A 62 -6.50 18.22 14.32
CA SER A 62 -5.41 19.14 14.66
C SER A 62 -5.51 20.50 13.98
N SER A 63 -6.15 20.57 12.80
CA SER A 63 -6.38 21.83 12.07
C SER A 63 -7.76 22.46 12.33
N GLY A 64 -8.58 21.89 13.22
CA GLY A 64 -9.96 22.34 13.42
C GLY A 64 -10.84 22.20 12.16
N GLY A 65 -10.44 21.36 11.21
CA GLY A 65 -11.15 21.11 9.95
C GLY A 65 -10.93 22.15 8.85
N ILE A 66 -10.11 23.18 9.07
CA ILE A 66 -9.86 24.26 8.10
C ILE A 66 -9.28 23.69 6.79
N LEU A 67 -8.25 22.84 6.89
CA LEU A 67 -7.56 22.29 5.71
C LEU A 67 -8.47 21.36 4.91
N THR A 68 -9.23 20.52 5.59
CA THR A 68 -10.13 19.55 4.96
C THR A 68 -11.33 20.24 4.31
N GLY A 69 -11.83 21.33 4.91
CA GLY A 69 -12.86 22.19 4.31
C GLY A 69 -12.35 22.87 3.05
N ALA A 70 -11.17 23.49 3.11
CA ALA A 70 -10.55 24.11 1.93
C ALA A 70 -10.33 23.10 0.79
N MET A 71 -9.91 21.87 1.10
CA MET A 71 -9.78 20.81 0.09
C MET A 71 -11.13 20.37 -0.48
N ALA A 72 -12.19 20.30 0.33
CA ALA A 72 -13.53 19.98 -0.15
C ALA A 72 -14.02 21.02 -1.17
N ASP A 73 -13.76 22.31 -0.90
CA ASP A 73 -14.12 23.41 -1.80
C ASP A 73 -13.28 23.39 -3.08
N ILE A 74 -11.96 23.21 -2.98
CA ILE A 74 -11.05 23.16 -4.14
C ILE A 74 -11.40 22.01 -5.07
N LEU A 75 -11.72 20.84 -4.51
CA LEU A 75 -12.05 19.65 -5.27
C LEU A 75 -13.53 19.60 -5.68
N LEU A 76 -14.35 20.57 -5.26
CA LEU A 76 -15.78 20.67 -5.54
C LEU A 76 -16.56 19.41 -5.09
N LEU A 77 -16.19 18.84 -3.94
CA LEU A 77 -16.80 17.60 -3.45
C LEU A 77 -18.14 17.85 -2.75
N PRO A 78 -19.26 17.30 -3.26
CA PRO A 78 -20.52 17.31 -2.52
C PRO A 78 -20.39 16.40 -1.29
N GLY A 79 -20.51 16.97 -0.09
CA GLY A 79 -20.37 16.24 1.18
C GLY A 79 -19.24 16.72 2.09
N GLY A 80 -18.50 17.77 1.71
CA GLY A 80 -17.55 18.44 2.59
C GLY A 80 -16.39 17.53 3.03
N ALA A 81 -15.99 17.64 4.31
CA ALA A 81 -14.86 16.89 4.85
C ALA A 81 -15.01 15.37 4.76
N ALA A 82 -16.24 14.83 4.88
CA ALA A 82 -16.48 13.39 4.79
C ALA A 82 -16.15 12.83 3.40
N ALA A 83 -16.48 13.59 2.36
CA ALA A 83 -16.18 13.21 0.97
C ALA A 83 -14.67 13.23 0.72
N VAL A 84 -13.94 14.19 1.31
CA VAL A 84 -12.46 14.24 1.26
C VAL A 84 -11.86 13.00 1.90
N PHE A 85 -12.32 12.58 3.08
CA PHE A 85 -11.83 11.33 3.71
C PHE A 85 -12.10 10.10 2.85
N ALA A 86 -13.30 9.99 2.26
CA ALA A 86 -13.63 8.88 1.40
C ALA A 86 -12.66 8.80 0.20
N VAL A 87 -12.41 9.93 -0.47
CA VAL A 87 -11.47 10.00 -1.59
C VAL A 87 -10.05 9.66 -1.15
N THR A 88 -9.57 10.22 -0.04
CA THR A 88 -8.25 9.91 0.51
C THR A 88 -8.11 8.41 0.75
N VAL A 89 -9.02 7.81 1.53
CA VAL A 89 -8.97 6.38 1.87
C VAL A 89 -9.05 5.49 0.64
N LEU A 90 -9.91 5.82 -0.33
CA LEU A 90 -10.06 5.04 -1.55
C LEU A 90 -8.81 5.13 -2.44
N LEU A 91 -8.23 6.32 -2.61
CA LEU A 91 -7.01 6.50 -3.38
C LEU A 91 -5.83 5.80 -2.72
N GLY A 92 -5.62 6.02 -1.42
CA GLY A 92 -4.55 5.37 -0.66
C GLY A 92 -4.69 3.86 -0.69
N GLY A 93 -5.89 3.35 -0.40
CA GLY A 93 -6.20 1.94 -0.46
C GLY A 93 -5.96 1.35 -1.85
N ALA A 94 -6.39 2.02 -2.92
CA ALA A 94 -6.18 1.56 -4.30
C ALA A 94 -4.67 1.47 -4.64
N VAL A 95 -3.89 2.51 -4.30
CA VAL A 95 -2.44 2.50 -4.51
C VAL A 95 -1.78 1.38 -3.68
N GLY A 96 -2.18 1.21 -2.42
CA GLY A 96 -1.71 0.14 -1.56
C GLY A 96 -2.03 -1.26 -2.12
N ALA A 97 -3.23 -1.44 -2.66
CA ALA A 97 -3.67 -2.69 -3.27
C ALA A 97 -2.80 -3.05 -4.49
N LEU A 98 -2.62 -2.09 -5.40
CA LEU A 98 -1.81 -2.27 -6.61
C LEU A 98 -0.34 -2.51 -6.27
N ALA A 99 0.21 -1.75 -5.31
CA ALA A 99 1.59 -1.91 -4.86
C ALA A 99 1.83 -3.29 -4.23
N ALA A 100 0.99 -3.71 -3.27
CA ALA A 100 1.13 -5.00 -2.60
C ALA A 100 0.91 -6.19 -3.55
N ALA A 101 -0.04 -6.08 -4.48
CA ALA A 101 -0.22 -7.08 -5.52
C ALA A 101 1.02 -7.18 -6.42
N SER A 102 1.51 -6.05 -6.93
CA SER A 102 2.71 -5.99 -7.78
C SER A 102 3.93 -6.56 -7.07
N GLY A 103 4.12 -6.20 -5.80
CA GLY A 103 5.15 -6.76 -4.94
C GLY A 103 5.05 -8.28 -4.84
N CYS A 104 3.85 -8.82 -4.59
CA CYS A 104 3.62 -10.26 -4.52
C CYS A 104 4.02 -10.97 -5.82
N LEU A 105 3.59 -10.45 -6.97
CA LEU A 105 3.97 -11.04 -8.27
C LEU A 105 5.49 -10.97 -8.47
N LEU A 106 6.11 -9.82 -8.20
CA LEU A 106 7.55 -9.65 -8.33
C LEU A 106 8.32 -10.62 -7.42
N GLY A 107 7.90 -10.76 -6.17
CA GLY A 107 8.49 -11.68 -5.21
C GLY A 107 8.40 -13.14 -5.64
N HIS A 108 7.30 -13.55 -6.28
CA HIS A 108 7.15 -14.90 -6.84
C HIS A 108 8.14 -15.11 -8.00
N ARG A 109 8.21 -14.17 -8.94
CA ARG A 109 9.14 -14.25 -10.09
C ARG A 109 10.60 -14.29 -9.66
N LEU A 110 10.98 -13.49 -8.67
CA LEU A 110 12.35 -13.48 -8.15
C LEU A 110 12.72 -14.81 -7.49
N ARG A 111 11.82 -15.42 -6.71
CA ARG A 111 12.05 -16.73 -6.10
C ARG A 111 12.17 -17.84 -7.15
N GLU A 112 11.36 -17.78 -8.21
CA GLU A 112 11.48 -18.70 -9.34
C GLU A 112 12.82 -18.56 -10.08
N ALA A 113 13.27 -17.33 -10.32
CA ALA A 113 14.55 -17.07 -10.98
C ALA A 113 15.74 -17.57 -10.16
N VAL A 114 15.71 -17.34 -8.84
CA VAL A 114 16.74 -17.86 -7.91
C VAL A 114 16.73 -19.39 -7.93
N ARG A 115 15.56 -20.02 -7.83
CA ARG A 115 15.44 -21.49 -7.84
C ARG A 115 15.92 -22.13 -9.15
N ARG A 116 15.72 -21.46 -10.30
CA ARG A 116 16.23 -21.93 -11.59
C ARG A 116 17.75 -21.88 -11.68
N ARG A 117 18.38 -20.87 -11.08
CA ARG A 117 19.85 -20.75 -11.04
C ARG A 117 20.48 -21.90 -10.25
N ASP A 118 19.80 -22.38 -9.21
CA ASP A 118 20.30 -23.42 -8.31
C ASP A 118 20.12 -24.86 -8.84
N GLN A 119 19.41 -25.06 -9.96
CA GLN A 119 19.36 -26.35 -10.67
C GLN A 119 20.33 -26.33 -11.86
N PRO A 120 21.61 -26.72 -11.71
CA PRO A 120 22.49 -26.89 -12.85
C PRO A 120 21.92 -28.00 -13.72
N GLU A 121 21.79 -27.69 -15.01
CA GLU A 121 21.36 -28.57 -16.10
C GLU A 121 21.87 -29.99 -15.89
N SER A 122 20.97 -30.91 -15.53
CA SER A 122 21.29 -32.33 -15.53
C SER A 122 21.70 -32.67 -16.97
N ALA A 123 23.00 -32.90 -17.16
CA ALA A 123 23.63 -33.15 -18.44
C ALA A 123 22.81 -34.17 -19.27
N PRO A 124 22.72 -33.99 -20.60
CA PRO A 124 22.01 -34.94 -21.45
C PRO A 124 22.59 -36.35 -21.26
N PRO A 125 21.76 -37.41 -21.22
CA PRO A 125 22.25 -38.77 -21.14
C PRO A 125 23.17 -39.05 -22.34
N ALA A 126 24.40 -39.47 -22.03
CA ALA A 126 25.43 -39.85 -22.98
C ALA A 126 25.06 -41.11 -23.78
#